data_AF-A0A1V4M5C4-F1
#
_entry.id   AF-A0A1V4M5C4-F1
#
_cell.length_a   1.000
_cell.length_b   1.000
_cell.length_c   1.000
_cell.angle_alpha   90.00
_cell.angle_beta   90.00
_cell.angle_gamma   90.00
#
_symmetry.space_group_name_H-M   'P 1'
#
loop_
_entity.id
_entity.type
_entity.pdbx_description
1 polymer ?
#
loop_
_entity_poly.entity_id
_entity_poly.type
_entity_poly.pdbx_seq_one_letter_code
_entity_poly.pdbx_strand_id
1 'polypeptide(L)'
;MMGKTYLFCLILLLFTGILFSGCADEAEVTEVEEQEVTSEELEPEPEVAEEELELEEKGPLAENSRTNPAGLNKAFRVEKDDIFTGKVTYELELVEIISGEEAWGIIKEANIFNEEPEEGKEYIMAKFRFKILETEEDEPYNVNHAQFEAVSGDGITYDDFISVSGVNPDLRKDLYEGAEHEGFTYFIVDKDDNPVAAYDRGRAGEIWFDLRAN
;
A
#
# COMPACT_ATOMS: atom_id res chain seq x y z
N MET A 1 69.02 -1.13 44.44
CA MET A 1 68.04 -2.16 44.04
C MET A 1 66.81 -1.41 43.55
N MET A 2 66.56 -1.12 42.27
CA MET A 2 66.88 -1.74 40.96
C MET A 2 65.74 -2.63 40.43
N GLY A 3 65.12 -2.20 39.32
CA GLY A 3 63.99 -2.85 38.64
C GLY A 3 62.63 -2.17 38.95
N LYS A 4 61.70 -1.98 38.00
CA LYS A 4 61.72 -2.21 36.53
C LYS A 4 60.85 -1.17 35.79
N THR A 5 60.99 -1.09 34.47
CA THR A 5 60.11 -0.40 33.48
C THR A 5 58.65 -0.91 33.53
N TYR A 6 57.61 -0.15 33.14
CA TYR A 6 57.15 0.21 31.76
C TYR A 6 55.89 1.15 31.84
N LEU A 7 55.37 1.89 30.84
CA LEU A 7 55.80 2.27 29.46
C LEU A 7 55.27 3.68 29.04
N PHE A 8 54.15 3.79 28.31
CA PHE A 8 53.53 5.05 27.77
C PHE A 8 52.04 4.81 27.40
N CYS A 9 51.39 5.83 26.81
CA CYS A 9 49.97 5.93 26.34
C CYS A 9 48.95 6.33 27.43
N LEU A 10 48.27 7.50 27.43
CA LEU A 10 47.83 8.51 26.44
C LEU A 10 46.42 8.27 25.84
N ILE A 11 45.45 9.06 26.35
CA ILE A 11 44.20 9.55 25.72
C ILE A 11 43.21 8.52 25.12
N LEU A 12 41.97 8.55 25.63
CA LEU A 12 40.80 8.80 24.76
C LEU A 12 39.67 9.51 25.55
N LEU A 13 38.89 10.35 24.87
CA LEU A 13 37.70 11.00 25.39
C LEU A 13 36.47 10.15 25.08
N LEU A 14 35.64 9.85 26.08
CA LEU A 14 34.31 9.27 25.87
C LEU A 14 33.32 10.35 25.48
N PHE A 15 33.20 10.60 24.16
CA PHE A 15 32.03 11.27 23.60
C PHE A 15 30.87 10.28 23.57
N THR A 16 29.94 10.39 24.53
CA THR A 16 28.68 9.63 24.50
C THR A 16 27.73 10.26 23.49
N GLY A 17 27.83 9.82 22.23
CA GLY A 17 26.86 10.18 21.20
C GLY A 17 25.49 9.59 21.54
N ILE A 18 24.47 10.44 21.65
CA ILE A 18 23.08 9.99 21.71
C ILE A 18 22.70 9.60 20.28
N LEU A 19 22.73 8.30 19.98
CA LEU A 19 22.12 7.77 18.78
C LEU A 19 20.60 7.80 18.98
N PHE A 20 19.92 8.70 18.27
CA PHE A 20 18.52 8.49 17.96
C PHE A 20 18.44 7.29 17.03
N SER A 21 17.93 6.17 17.55
CA SER A 21 17.42 5.11 16.70
C SER A 21 16.13 5.63 16.08
N GLY A 22 16.20 6.11 14.84
CA GLY A 22 15.00 6.15 14.02
C GLY A 22 14.62 4.70 13.74
N CYS A 23 13.39 4.31 14.02
CA CYS A 23 12.85 3.12 13.39
C CYS A 23 12.83 3.39 11.89
N ALA A 24 13.48 2.52 11.11
CA ALA A 24 13.01 2.30 9.76
C ALA A 24 11.65 1.62 9.91
N ASP A 25 10.65 2.19 9.24
CA ASP A 25 9.33 1.57 9.11
C ASP A 25 9.52 0.44 8.08
N GLU A 26 9.65 -0.80 8.56
CA GLU A 26 10.07 -1.96 7.75
C GLU A 26 8.85 -2.86 7.51
N ALA A 27 8.56 -3.14 6.24
CA ALA A 27 7.45 -3.94 5.79
C ALA A 27 7.81 -4.74 4.54
N GLU A 28 7.12 -5.87 4.37
CA GLU A 28 7.22 -6.71 3.18
C GLU A 28 5.89 -6.63 2.41
N VAL A 29 5.93 -5.98 1.24
CA VAL A 29 4.80 -5.91 0.29
C VAL A 29 5.08 -6.89 -0.83
N THR A 30 4.27 -7.93 -0.97
CA THR A 30 4.39 -8.97 -2.00
C THR A 30 3.12 -9.03 -2.85
N GLU A 31 3.24 -9.22 -4.16
CA GLU A 31 2.10 -9.55 -5.00
C GLU A 31 1.70 -11.02 -4.78
N VAL A 32 0.39 -11.30 -4.81
CA VAL A 32 -0.15 -12.65 -4.67
C VAL A 32 -0.21 -13.32 -6.04
N GLU A 33 0.70 -14.27 -6.31
CA GLU A 33 0.68 -15.06 -7.55
C GLU A 33 -0.60 -15.91 -7.64
N GLU A 34 -1.42 -15.68 -8.68
CA GLU A 34 -2.61 -16.51 -8.95
C GLU A 34 -2.18 -17.84 -9.60
N GLN A 35 -2.15 -18.91 -8.81
CA GLN A 35 -1.61 -20.21 -9.24
C GLN A 35 -2.55 -20.97 -10.20
N GLU A 36 -2.41 -20.76 -11.52
CA GLU A 36 -3.07 -21.59 -12.54
C GLU A 36 -2.65 -23.07 -12.42
N VAL A 37 -3.55 -23.93 -11.93
CA VAL A 37 -3.30 -25.37 -11.78
C VAL A 37 -3.45 -26.10 -13.12
N THR A 38 -2.48 -25.90 -14.02
CA THR A 38 -2.36 -26.67 -15.25
C THR A 38 -1.58 -27.97 -15.02
N SER A 39 -2.25 -29.12 -15.13
CA SER A 39 -1.64 -30.44 -14.94
C SER A 39 -1.26 -31.11 -16.27
N GLU A 40 0.04 -31.24 -16.57
CA GLU A 40 0.52 -32.15 -17.63
C GLU A 40 1.84 -32.86 -17.21
N GLU A 41 2.32 -33.77 -18.06
CA GLU A 41 3.04 -34.99 -17.64
C GLU A 41 4.59 -34.88 -17.71
N LEU A 42 5.27 -35.54 -16.77
CA LEU A 42 6.75 -35.56 -16.64
C LEU A 42 7.43 -36.51 -17.63
N GLU A 43 8.58 -36.11 -18.19
CA GLU A 43 9.84 -36.89 -18.41
C GLU A 43 10.95 -35.92 -18.94
N PRO A 44 12.26 -36.24 -18.86
CA PRO A 44 13.28 -35.26 -18.46
C PRO A 44 14.15 -34.56 -19.54
N GLU A 45 14.92 -33.57 -19.06
CA GLU A 45 15.81 -32.63 -19.77
C GLU A 45 17.11 -33.23 -20.39
N PRO A 46 17.85 -32.38 -21.14
CA PRO A 46 19.31 -32.31 -20.99
C PRO A 46 19.88 -30.89 -20.85
N GLU A 47 20.27 -30.52 -19.62
CA GLU A 47 21.47 -29.76 -19.23
C GLU A 47 22.23 -28.96 -20.33
N VAL A 48 22.09 -27.62 -20.37
CA VAL A 48 23.02 -26.72 -21.09
C VAL A 48 23.23 -25.39 -20.37
N ALA A 49 24.48 -25.15 -19.95
CA ALA A 49 25.14 -23.87 -19.67
C ALA A 49 24.48 -22.88 -18.66
N GLU A 50 25.08 -22.81 -17.48
CA GLU A 50 24.98 -21.66 -16.57
C GLU A 50 25.64 -20.42 -17.22
N GLU A 51 24.82 -19.43 -17.62
CA GLU A 51 25.29 -18.06 -17.92
C GLU A 51 24.87 -17.18 -16.74
N GLU A 52 25.85 -16.73 -15.93
CA GLU A 52 25.62 -15.89 -14.75
C GLU A 52 25.09 -14.51 -15.15
N LEU A 53 23.77 -14.42 -15.36
CA LEU A 53 23.04 -13.17 -15.26
C LEU A 53 22.97 -12.78 -13.79
N GLU A 54 23.72 -11.74 -13.41
CA GLU A 54 23.48 -10.98 -12.18
C GLU A 54 22.10 -10.30 -12.28
N LEU A 55 21.04 -11.06 -11.98
CA LEU A 55 19.73 -10.53 -11.67
C LEU A 55 19.88 -9.69 -10.39
N GLU A 56 19.78 -8.36 -10.53
CA GLU A 56 19.54 -7.51 -9.38
C GLU A 56 18.26 -8.00 -8.69
N GLU A 57 18.33 -8.32 -7.39
CA GLU A 57 17.14 -8.58 -6.57
C GLU A 57 16.34 -7.29 -6.43
N LYS A 58 15.55 -6.99 -7.48
CA LYS A 58 14.36 -6.16 -7.39
C LYS A 58 13.38 -6.85 -6.44
N GLY A 59 13.53 -6.58 -5.14
CA GLY A 59 12.50 -6.91 -4.17
C GLY A 59 11.15 -6.32 -4.61
N PRO A 60 10.01 -6.92 -4.21
CA PRO A 60 8.69 -6.69 -4.82
C PRO A 60 8.19 -5.24 -4.82
N LEU A 61 8.71 -4.39 -3.92
CA LEU A 61 8.58 -2.91 -3.94
C LEU A 61 9.03 -2.25 -5.27
N ALA A 62 9.77 -2.96 -6.12
CA ALA A 62 10.31 -2.45 -7.37
C ALA A 62 9.40 -2.73 -8.59
N GLU A 63 8.26 -3.40 -8.41
CA GLU A 63 7.25 -3.62 -9.45
C GLU A 63 6.08 -2.61 -9.31
N ASN A 64 5.46 -2.52 -8.14
CA ASN A 64 4.40 -1.54 -7.88
C ASN A 64 4.99 -0.14 -7.62
N SER A 65 4.47 0.90 -8.30
CA SER A 65 4.84 2.30 -8.03
C SER A 65 3.83 3.28 -8.65
N ARG A 66 3.91 4.57 -8.30
CA ARG A 66 3.12 5.65 -8.97
C ARG A 66 3.21 5.61 -10.51
N THR A 67 4.33 5.15 -11.04
CA THR A 67 4.60 5.06 -12.49
C THR A 67 4.40 3.66 -13.08
N ASN A 68 4.05 2.68 -12.25
CA ASN A 68 3.60 1.34 -12.64
C ASN A 68 2.55 0.86 -11.62
N PRO A 69 1.35 1.49 -11.62
CA PRO A 69 0.31 1.20 -10.65
C PRO A 69 -0.38 -0.15 -10.93
N ALA A 70 -1.05 -0.68 -9.92
CA ALA A 70 -1.85 -1.89 -10.03
C ALA A 70 -3.20 -1.64 -10.71
N GLY A 71 -3.59 -2.51 -11.63
CA GLY A 71 -4.95 -2.55 -12.18
C GLY A 71 -5.96 -3.28 -11.28
N LEU A 72 -7.15 -3.54 -11.83
CA LEU A 72 -8.20 -4.31 -11.16
C LEU A 72 -7.76 -5.75 -10.84
N ASN A 73 -8.23 -6.28 -9.72
CA ASN A 73 -8.05 -7.65 -9.21
C ASN A 73 -6.58 -8.09 -8.98
N LYS A 74 -5.64 -7.15 -8.91
CA LYS A 74 -4.24 -7.40 -8.56
C LYS A 74 -4.07 -7.26 -7.03
N ALA A 75 -3.95 -8.38 -6.34
CA ALA A 75 -3.89 -8.45 -4.89
C ALA A 75 -2.45 -8.39 -4.35
N PHE A 76 -2.24 -7.64 -3.27
CA PHE A 76 -0.98 -7.52 -2.56
C PHE A 76 -1.12 -8.01 -1.12
N ARG A 77 -0.23 -8.90 -0.70
CA ARG A 77 0.02 -9.20 0.71
C ARG A 77 0.96 -8.13 1.26
N VAL A 78 0.61 -7.55 2.40
CA VAL A 78 1.49 -6.65 3.17
C VAL A 78 1.67 -7.23 4.56
N GLU A 79 2.91 -7.28 5.03
CA GLU A 79 3.29 -7.48 6.44
C GLU A 79 4.01 -6.22 6.93
N LYS A 80 3.51 -5.54 7.97
CA LYS A 80 4.09 -4.29 8.50
C LYS A 80 3.97 -4.17 10.02
N ASP A 81 4.70 -3.22 10.59
CA ASP A 81 4.52 -2.74 11.97
C ASP A 81 3.63 -1.49 11.94
N ASP A 82 2.41 -1.54 12.50
CA ASP A 82 1.51 -0.39 12.56
C ASP A 82 1.57 0.32 13.93
N ILE A 83 1.65 1.65 13.90
CA ILE A 83 1.77 2.51 15.08
C ILE A 83 0.60 2.32 16.08
N PHE A 84 -0.56 1.82 15.64
CA PHE A 84 -1.73 1.59 16.49
C PHE A 84 -2.04 0.12 16.75
N THR A 85 -1.92 -0.76 15.75
CA THR A 85 -2.28 -2.19 15.85
C THR A 85 -1.08 -3.10 16.16
N GLY A 86 0.15 -2.58 16.14
CA GLY A 86 1.36 -3.42 16.21
C GLY A 86 1.57 -4.18 14.91
N LYS A 87 2.17 -5.37 14.96
CA LYS A 87 2.37 -6.18 13.76
C LYS A 87 1.05 -6.59 13.11
N VAL A 88 0.95 -6.39 11.80
CA VAL A 88 -0.26 -6.70 11.03
C VAL A 88 0.08 -7.20 9.64
N THR A 89 -0.64 -8.25 9.22
CA THR A 89 -0.53 -8.87 7.90
C THR A 89 -1.90 -8.89 7.23
N TYR A 90 -2.00 -8.44 5.97
CA TYR A 90 -3.26 -8.36 5.23
C TYR A 90 -3.09 -8.52 3.71
N GLU A 91 -4.17 -8.90 3.03
CA GLU A 91 -4.37 -8.73 1.59
C GLU A 91 -5.09 -7.41 1.31
N LEU A 92 -4.64 -6.68 0.28
CA LEU A 92 -5.30 -5.51 -0.29
C LEU A 92 -5.39 -5.62 -1.82
N GLU A 93 -6.56 -5.33 -2.38
CA GLU A 93 -6.89 -5.50 -3.79
C GLU A 93 -7.91 -4.44 -4.24
N LEU A 94 -7.73 -3.84 -5.43
CA LEU A 94 -8.73 -2.96 -6.06
C LEU A 94 -9.66 -3.81 -6.93
N VAL A 95 -10.96 -3.85 -6.63
CA VAL A 95 -11.91 -4.78 -7.28
C VAL A 95 -12.96 -4.10 -8.18
N GLU A 96 -13.22 -2.80 -8.03
CA GLU A 96 -14.20 -2.07 -8.84
C GLU A 96 -13.87 -0.57 -8.92
N ILE A 97 -14.04 0.03 -10.10
CA ILE A 97 -13.97 1.48 -10.33
C ILE A 97 -15.29 1.94 -10.94
N ILE A 98 -15.83 3.04 -10.43
CA ILE A 98 -16.96 3.78 -11.03
C ILE A 98 -16.56 5.25 -11.08
N SER A 99 -16.73 5.94 -12.21
CA SER A 99 -16.28 7.32 -12.40
C SER A 99 -17.33 8.24 -13.01
N GLY A 100 -17.11 9.55 -12.92
CA GLY A 100 -17.88 10.55 -13.65
C GLY A 100 -19.32 10.70 -13.16
N GLU A 101 -20.24 10.86 -14.11
CA GLU A 101 -21.67 11.07 -13.83
C GLU A 101 -22.34 9.86 -13.15
N GLU A 102 -21.81 8.65 -13.31
CA GLU A 102 -22.33 7.45 -12.65
C GLU A 102 -21.95 7.41 -11.16
N ALA A 103 -20.68 7.67 -10.85
CA ALA A 103 -20.21 7.84 -9.48
C ALA A 103 -20.94 9.00 -8.78
N TRP A 104 -21.13 10.14 -9.46
CA TRP A 104 -21.91 11.26 -8.92
C TRP A 104 -23.37 10.87 -8.68
N GLY A 105 -24.01 10.13 -9.59
CA GLY A 105 -25.37 9.60 -9.41
C GLY A 105 -25.52 8.79 -8.12
N ILE A 106 -24.62 7.82 -7.91
CA ILE A 106 -24.59 6.97 -6.70
C ILE A 106 -24.36 7.80 -5.44
N ILE A 107 -23.38 8.70 -5.45
CA ILE A 107 -23.06 9.59 -4.31
C ILE A 107 -24.23 10.50 -3.95
N LYS A 108 -24.94 11.03 -4.95
CA LYS A 108 -26.08 11.95 -4.76
C LYS A 108 -27.34 11.24 -4.29
N GLU A 109 -27.58 10.00 -4.73
CA GLU A 109 -28.67 9.15 -4.21
C GLU A 109 -28.40 8.68 -2.78
N ALA A 110 -27.15 8.29 -2.49
CA ALA A 110 -26.70 7.84 -1.17
C ALA A 110 -26.90 8.90 -0.07
N ASN A 111 -26.66 10.18 -0.37
CA ASN A 111 -27.04 11.30 0.47
C ASN A 111 -27.12 12.61 -0.34
N ILE A 112 -28.30 13.23 -0.35
CA ILE A 112 -28.59 14.49 -1.05
C ILE A 112 -27.82 15.71 -0.49
N PHE A 113 -27.11 15.57 0.62
CA PHE A 113 -26.22 16.59 1.19
C PHE A 113 -24.74 16.37 0.84
N ASN A 114 -24.39 15.33 0.06
CA ASN A 114 -23.06 15.23 -0.53
C ASN A 114 -22.90 16.33 -1.61
N GLU A 115 -21.70 16.89 -1.72
CA GLU A 115 -21.44 18.05 -2.57
C GLU A 115 -21.26 17.65 -4.05
N GLU A 116 -21.66 18.53 -4.97
CA GLU A 116 -21.51 18.32 -6.42
C GLU A 116 -20.06 18.67 -6.83
N PRO A 117 -19.35 17.84 -7.64
CA PRO A 117 -17.96 18.13 -7.98
C PRO A 117 -17.85 19.44 -8.77
N GLU A 118 -16.73 20.14 -8.60
CA GLU A 118 -16.49 21.45 -9.22
C GLU A 118 -16.44 21.38 -10.75
N GLU A 119 -16.62 22.53 -11.42
CA GLU A 119 -16.52 22.61 -12.89
C GLU A 119 -15.13 22.16 -13.37
N GLY A 120 -15.09 21.09 -14.16
CA GLY A 120 -13.85 20.44 -14.64
C GLY A 120 -13.42 19.21 -13.84
N LYS A 121 -14.01 18.97 -12.66
CA LYS A 121 -13.74 17.80 -11.81
C LYS A 121 -14.86 16.74 -11.88
N GLU A 122 -14.56 15.53 -11.45
CA GLU A 122 -15.51 14.44 -11.23
C GLU A 122 -15.18 13.60 -10.01
N TYR A 123 -16.15 12.81 -9.54
CA TYR A 123 -15.91 11.74 -8.59
C TYR A 123 -15.36 10.49 -9.28
N ILE A 124 -14.42 9.82 -8.61
CA ILE A 124 -14.15 8.40 -8.80
C ILE A 124 -14.46 7.68 -7.49
N MET A 125 -15.27 6.64 -7.56
CA MET A 125 -15.46 5.65 -6.50
C MET A 125 -14.59 4.43 -6.80
N ALA A 126 -13.78 4.01 -5.84
CA ALA A 126 -12.91 2.86 -5.95
C ALA A 126 -13.22 1.88 -4.82
N LYS A 127 -13.61 0.64 -5.15
CA LYS A 127 -13.88 -0.41 -4.18
C LYS A 127 -12.61 -1.22 -3.93
N PHE A 128 -12.22 -1.30 -2.67
CA PHE A 128 -11.12 -2.13 -2.23
C PHE A 128 -11.62 -3.33 -1.42
N ARG A 129 -11.00 -4.48 -1.63
CA ARG A 129 -11.11 -5.67 -0.78
C ARG A 129 -9.93 -5.67 0.18
N PHE A 130 -10.23 -5.81 1.47
CA PHE A 130 -9.26 -6.04 2.55
C PHE A 130 -9.56 -7.39 3.20
N LYS A 131 -8.51 -8.20 3.41
CA LYS A 131 -8.58 -9.42 4.24
C LYS A 131 -7.43 -9.44 5.22
N ILE A 132 -7.73 -9.48 6.51
CA ILE A 132 -6.72 -9.54 7.57
C ILE A 132 -6.28 -10.99 7.75
N LEU A 133 -4.97 -11.20 7.77
CA LEU A 133 -4.34 -12.52 7.83
C LEU A 133 -3.77 -12.82 9.22
N GLU A 134 -3.25 -11.81 9.92
CA GLU A 134 -2.67 -11.90 11.26
C GLU A 134 -2.64 -10.48 11.90
N THR A 135 -2.95 -10.35 13.20
CA THR A 135 -2.77 -9.11 13.98
C THR A 135 -2.17 -9.38 15.35
N GLU A 136 -1.32 -8.47 15.82
CA GLU A 136 -0.73 -8.55 17.16
C GLU A 136 -1.82 -8.47 18.26
N GLU A 137 -1.75 -9.42 19.21
CA GLU A 137 -2.70 -9.61 20.33
C GLU A 137 -4.21 -9.72 19.97
N ASP A 138 -4.59 -10.00 18.70
CA ASP A 138 -5.99 -9.97 18.20
C ASP A 138 -6.65 -8.57 18.30
N GLU A 139 -5.84 -7.51 18.28
CA GLU A 139 -6.35 -6.15 18.10
C GLU A 139 -6.82 -5.92 16.65
N PRO A 140 -7.89 -5.13 16.41
CA PRO A 140 -8.42 -4.92 15.07
C PRO A 140 -7.58 -3.94 14.26
N TYR A 141 -7.45 -4.22 12.96
CA TYR A 141 -6.93 -3.26 11.99
C TYR A 141 -8.03 -2.30 11.52
N ASN A 142 -7.78 -0.98 11.61
CA ASN A 142 -8.73 0.06 11.25
C ASN A 142 -8.54 0.52 9.80
N VAL A 143 -9.32 -0.06 8.89
CA VAL A 143 -9.37 0.34 7.48
C VAL A 143 -10.20 1.61 7.34
N ASN A 144 -9.67 2.67 6.73
CA ASN A 144 -10.40 3.93 6.56
C ASN A 144 -9.93 4.79 5.36
N HIS A 145 -10.76 5.75 4.93
CA HIS A 145 -10.50 6.58 3.74
C HIS A 145 -9.20 7.39 3.82
N ALA A 146 -8.76 7.81 5.00
CA ALA A 146 -7.58 8.68 5.16
C ALA A 146 -6.24 7.95 5.00
N GLN A 147 -6.28 6.64 4.71
CA GLN A 147 -5.13 5.87 4.22
C GLN A 147 -4.95 5.98 2.70
N PHE A 148 -5.93 6.54 1.97
CA PHE A 148 -5.90 6.67 0.52
C PHE A 148 -5.75 8.13 0.09
N GLU A 149 -4.81 8.40 -0.82
CA GLU A 149 -4.59 9.71 -1.44
C GLU A 149 -4.58 9.58 -2.96
N ALA A 150 -5.25 10.48 -3.68
CA ALA A 150 -5.18 10.53 -5.14
C ALA A 150 -4.05 11.44 -5.62
N VAL A 151 -3.33 11.02 -6.67
CA VAL A 151 -2.25 11.76 -7.31
C VAL A 151 -2.47 11.75 -8.82
N SER A 152 -2.37 12.92 -9.46
CA SER A 152 -2.58 13.05 -10.90
C SER A 152 -1.50 12.37 -11.74
N GLY A 153 -1.75 12.21 -13.05
CA GLY A 153 -0.75 11.68 -13.98
C GLY A 153 0.56 12.48 -13.96
N ASP A 154 0.46 13.81 -13.90
CA ASP A 154 1.59 14.74 -13.76
C ASP A 154 2.31 14.66 -12.39
N GLY A 155 1.75 13.95 -11.41
CA GLY A 155 2.36 13.72 -10.09
C GLY A 155 2.02 14.76 -9.03
N ILE A 156 0.86 15.43 -9.15
CA ILE A 156 0.36 16.42 -8.19
C ILE A 156 -0.70 15.77 -7.30
N THR A 157 -0.66 16.00 -5.99
CA THR A 157 -1.65 15.47 -5.03
C THR A 157 -3.00 16.19 -5.15
N TYR A 158 -4.10 15.44 -5.07
CA TYR A 158 -5.45 15.97 -4.93
C TYR A 158 -5.76 16.19 -3.44
N ASP A 159 -5.23 17.31 -2.89
CA ASP A 159 -5.26 17.65 -1.46
C ASP A 159 -6.60 18.26 -0.96
N ASP A 160 -7.65 18.28 -1.78
CA ASP A 160 -8.97 18.82 -1.41
C ASP A 160 -9.65 17.94 -0.34
N PHE A 161 -10.20 18.55 0.71
CA PHE A 161 -10.94 17.79 1.74
C PHE A 161 -12.31 17.35 1.23
N ILE A 162 -12.50 16.03 1.10
CA ILE A 162 -13.73 15.41 0.59
C ILE A 162 -14.40 14.61 1.71
N SER A 163 -15.73 14.69 1.83
CA SER A 163 -16.51 13.95 2.83
C SER A 163 -17.83 13.46 2.25
N VAL A 164 -17.82 12.27 1.64
CA VAL A 164 -19.03 11.59 1.13
C VAL A 164 -19.66 10.73 2.23
N SER A 165 -21.00 10.76 2.31
CA SER A 165 -21.78 9.98 3.28
C SER A 165 -22.84 9.11 2.60
N GLY A 166 -23.18 7.98 3.24
CA GLY A 166 -24.29 7.09 2.83
C GLY A 166 -23.95 6.07 1.73
N VAL A 167 -22.80 6.18 1.07
CA VAL A 167 -22.34 5.19 0.07
C VAL A 167 -22.17 3.83 0.74
N ASN A 168 -22.60 2.77 0.05
CA ASN A 168 -22.57 1.39 0.55
C ASN A 168 -22.08 0.42 -0.55
N PRO A 169 -21.25 -0.58 -0.21
CA PRO A 169 -20.56 -0.75 1.07
C PRO A 169 -19.55 0.38 1.34
N ASP A 170 -19.51 0.87 2.57
CA ASP A 170 -18.52 1.84 3.05
C ASP A 170 -17.17 1.13 3.26
N LEU A 171 -16.05 1.74 2.85
CA LEU A 171 -14.70 1.23 3.14
C LEU A 171 -14.46 1.06 4.66
N ARG A 172 -14.96 1.98 5.48
CA ARG A 172 -14.54 2.12 6.88
C ARG A 172 -14.91 0.90 7.73
N LYS A 173 -13.91 0.27 8.33
CA LYS A 173 -14.08 -0.99 9.06
C LYS A 173 -12.99 -1.24 10.08
N ASP A 174 -13.39 -1.73 11.25
CA ASP A 174 -12.49 -2.43 12.18
C ASP A 174 -12.53 -3.93 11.81
N LEU A 175 -11.37 -4.52 11.50
CA LEU A 175 -11.23 -5.91 11.06
C LEU A 175 -10.29 -6.70 11.98
N TYR A 176 -10.78 -7.81 12.52
CA TYR A 176 -10.00 -8.77 13.31
C TYR A 176 -9.35 -9.82 12.40
N GLU A 177 -8.48 -10.68 12.96
CA GLU A 177 -7.83 -11.76 12.23
C GLU A 177 -8.84 -12.64 11.46
N GLY A 178 -8.53 -12.96 10.20
CA GLY A 178 -9.38 -13.76 9.32
C GLY A 178 -10.65 -13.07 8.82
N ALA A 179 -10.89 -11.80 9.16
CA ALA A 179 -12.00 -11.02 8.62
C ALA A 179 -11.69 -10.48 7.21
N GLU A 180 -12.71 -10.47 6.35
CA GLU A 180 -12.66 -9.92 4.99
C GLU A 180 -13.81 -8.92 4.79
N HIS A 181 -13.54 -7.81 4.10
CA HIS A 181 -14.51 -6.75 3.81
C HIS A 181 -14.19 -6.03 2.50
N GLU A 182 -15.22 -5.81 1.69
CA GLU A 182 -15.19 -4.95 0.50
C GLU A 182 -15.88 -3.62 0.80
N GLY A 183 -15.28 -2.49 0.37
CA GLY A 183 -15.92 -1.19 0.52
C GLY A 183 -15.37 -0.09 -0.39
N PHE A 184 -16.23 0.87 -0.73
CA PHE A 184 -15.89 2.02 -1.57
C PHE A 184 -15.18 3.11 -0.76
N THR A 185 -14.04 3.57 -1.29
CA THR A 185 -13.52 4.92 -1.05
C THR A 185 -13.83 5.81 -2.26
N TYR A 186 -13.51 7.10 -2.15
CA TYR A 186 -13.88 8.11 -3.13
C TYR A 186 -12.82 9.20 -3.25
N PHE A 187 -12.67 9.72 -4.47
CA PHE A 187 -11.76 10.80 -4.82
C PHE A 187 -12.50 11.83 -5.68
N ILE A 188 -12.05 13.09 -5.66
CA ILE A 188 -12.42 14.09 -6.67
C ILE A 188 -11.15 14.41 -7.46
N VAL A 189 -11.24 14.31 -8.79
CA VAL A 189 -10.11 14.44 -9.73
C VAL A 189 -10.54 15.24 -10.95
N ASP A 190 -9.60 15.69 -11.79
CA ASP A 190 -9.94 16.38 -13.05
C ASP A 190 -10.44 15.39 -14.12
N LYS A 191 -11.49 15.76 -14.88
CA LYS A 191 -12.20 14.82 -15.77
C LYS A 191 -11.31 14.21 -16.87
N ASP A 192 -10.33 14.94 -17.36
CA ASP A 192 -9.42 14.50 -18.44
C ASP A 192 -8.09 13.91 -17.93
N ASP A 193 -7.92 13.70 -16.61
CA ASP A 193 -6.70 13.15 -16.01
C ASP A 193 -6.69 11.60 -15.90
N ASN A 194 -5.49 11.05 -15.73
CA ASN A 194 -5.20 9.64 -15.48
C ASN A 194 -4.60 9.49 -14.06
N PRO A 195 -5.40 9.69 -13.00
CA PRO A 195 -4.92 9.66 -11.62
C PRO A 195 -4.68 8.25 -11.11
N VAL A 196 -3.85 8.15 -10.08
CA VAL A 196 -3.59 6.93 -9.31
C VAL A 196 -3.92 7.16 -7.84
N ALA A 197 -4.41 6.12 -7.16
CA ALA A 197 -4.56 6.12 -5.71
C ALA A 197 -3.31 5.51 -5.06
N ALA A 198 -2.75 6.18 -4.06
CA ALA A 198 -1.78 5.61 -3.14
C ALA A 198 -2.48 5.20 -1.85
N TYR A 199 -2.28 3.96 -1.43
CA TYR A 199 -2.55 3.49 -0.07
C TYR A 199 -1.32 3.70 0.82
N ASP A 200 -1.49 4.11 2.07
CA ASP A 200 -0.45 4.30 3.10
C ASP A 200 0.79 5.09 2.59
N ARG A 201 0.55 6.12 1.76
CA ARG A 201 1.57 6.86 1.02
C ARG A 201 2.72 7.38 1.92
N GLY A 202 3.95 7.14 1.49
CA GLY A 202 5.18 7.51 2.21
C GLY A 202 5.46 6.69 3.46
N ARG A 203 4.82 5.53 3.63
CA ARG A 203 5.01 4.58 4.75
C ARG A 203 5.40 3.20 4.21
N ALA A 204 5.68 2.27 5.13
CA ALA A 204 6.13 0.93 4.75
C ALA A 204 5.10 0.12 3.93
N GLY A 205 3.80 0.36 4.13
CA GLY A 205 2.70 -0.29 3.39
C GLY A 205 2.28 0.38 2.08
N GLU A 206 3.13 1.21 1.45
CA GLU A 206 2.74 1.97 0.25
C GLU A 206 2.41 1.06 -0.96
N ILE A 207 1.18 1.19 -1.50
CA ILE A 207 0.75 0.53 -2.73
C ILE A 207 0.01 1.52 -3.64
N TRP A 208 0.30 1.50 -4.93
CA TRP A 208 -0.28 2.36 -5.97
C TRP A 208 -1.26 1.60 -6.85
N PHE A 209 -2.41 2.21 -7.15
CA PHE A 209 -3.51 1.64 -7.94
C PHE A 209 -3.98 2.62 -9.03
N ASP A 210 -4.32 2.09 -10.21
CA ASP A 210 -4.79 2.85 -11.36
C ASP A 210 -6.31 3.12 -11.25
N LEU A 211 -6.70 4.40 -11.17
CA LEU A 211 -8.11 4.80 -11.10
C LEU A 211 -8.79 4.90 -12.48
N ARG A 212 -8.08 4.54 -13.55
CA ARG A 212 -8.59 4.44 -14.93
C ARG A 212 -8.43 3.04 -15.53
N ALA A 213 -8.15 2.00 -14.73
CA ALA A 213 -8.10 0.61 -15.19
C ALA A 213 -9.46 0.11 -15.74
N ASN A 214 -9.44 -0.78 -16.73
CA ASN A 214 -10.61 -1.35 -17.43
C ASN A 214 -10.42 -2.85 -17.71
#